data_AF-A0A5C6F0X9-F1
#
_entry.id   AF-A0A5C6F0X9-F1
#
_cell.length_a   1.000
_cell.length_b   1.000
_cell.length_c   1.000
_cell.angle_alpha   90.00
_cell.angle_beta   90.00
_cell.angle_gamma   90.00
#
_symmetry.space_group_name_H-M   'P 1'
#
loop_
_entity.id
_entity.type
_entity.pdbx_description
1 polymer ?
#
loop_
_entity_poly.entity_id
_entity_poly.type
_entity_poly.pdbx_seq_one_letter_code
_entity_poly.pdbx_strand_id
1 'polypeptide(L)'
;MTISQLIELLEDFREQHGDDTEVRLMTQQNWPFENRIAGVTSGAEMNEASEEDPCEYFDDQDVAEDAMVYIVEGGQICYGSKRAWETCRDC
;
A
#
# COMPACT_ATOMS: atom_id res chain seq x y z
N MET A 1 -11.26 6.85 -3.21
CA MET A 1 -10.86 7.06 -1.82
C MET A 1 -10.79 8.55 -1.55
N THR A 2 -11.48 9.03 -0.52
CA THR A 2 -11.36 10.41 -0.03
C THR A 2 -10.30 10.48 1.08
N ILE A 3 -9.91 11.69 1.49
CA ILE A 3 -8.96 11.88 2.60
C ILE A 3 -9.52 11.28 3.90
N SER A 4 -10.80 11.50 4.22
CA SER A 4 -11.42 10.96 5.44
C SER A 4 -11.36 9.42 5.45
N GLN A 5 -11.67 8.79 4.32
CA GLN A 5 -11.59 7.33 4.19
C GLN A 5 -10.16 6.82 4.35
N LEU A 6 -9.18 7.54 3.81
CA LEU A 6 -7.77 7.15 3.97
C LEU A 6 -7.29 7.33 5.42
N ILE A 7 -7.70 8.41 6.10
CA ILE A 7 -7.37 8.63 7.52
C ILE A 7 -7.98 7.54 8.38
N GLU A 8 -9.27 7.22 8.18
CA GLU A 8 -9.95 6.14 8.90
C GLU A 8 -9.18 4.81 8.75
N LEU A 9 -8.81 4.44 7.52
CA LEU A 9 -8.01 3.23 7.29
C LEU A 9 -6.64 3.28 7.98
N LEU A 10 -5.94 4.42 7.91
CA LEU A 10 -4.62 4.54 8.54
C LEU A 10 -4.67 4.51 10.06
N GLU A 11 -5.71 5.09 10.68
CA GLU A 11 -5.90 4.99 12.14
C GLU A 11 -6.19 3.53 12.55
N ASP A 12 -7.00 2.80 11.77
CA ASP A 12 -7.23 1.37 12.03
C ASP A 12 -5.92 0.55 12.01
N PHE A 13 -5.03 0.81 11.03
CA PHE A 13 -3.71 0.15 10.98
C PHE A 13 -2.76 0.63 12.09
N ARG A 14 -2.82 1.91 12.44
CA ARG A 14 -2.05 2.47 13.55
C ARG A 14 -2.44 1.82 14.88
N GLU A 15 -3.72 1.59 15.12
CA GLU A 15 -4.21 0.86 16.31
C GLU A 15 -3.68 -0.59 16.34
N GLN A 16 -3.54 -1.23 15.19
CA GLN A 16 -3.12 -2.63 15.08
C GLN A 16 -1.59 -2.83 15.15
N HIS A 17 -0.81 -1.97 14.48
CA HIS A 17 0.62 -2.17 14.29
C HIS A 17 1.50 -1.16 15.06
N GLY A 18 0.90 -0.09 15.58
CA GLY A 18 1.57 0.92 16.40
C GLY A 18 2.04 2.16 15.62
N ASP A 19 2.36 3.21 16.37
CA ASP A 19 2.67 4.56 15.87
C ASP A 19 3.89 4.62 14.94
N ASP A 20 4.86 3.71 15.11
CA ASP A 20 6.12 3.70 14.38
C ASP A 20 6.07 2.83 13.10
N THR A 21 4.87 2.39 12.70
CA THR A 21 4.67 1.56 11.51
C THR A 21 5.02 2.34 10.23
N GLU A 22 5.88 1.75 9.40
CA GLU A 22 6.32 2.37 8.16
C GLU A 22 5.25 2.24 7.07
N VAL A 23 4.93 3.37 6.41
CA VAL A 23 3.98 3.42 5.29
C VAL A 23 4.75 3.47 3.97
N ARG A 24 4.52 2.48 3.09
CA ARG A 24 5.17 2.40 1.78
C ARG A 24 4.15 2.48 0.65
N LEU A 25 4.53 3.15 -0.43
CA LEU A 25 3.75 3.18 -1.68
C LEU A 25 4.23 2.06 -2.59
N MET A 26 3.32 1.18 -2.99
CA MET A 26 3.59 0.17 -4.01
C MET A 26 3.21 0.71 -5.39
N THR A 27 4.16 0.69 -6.32
CA THR A 27 3.99 1.27 -7.67
C THR A 27 4.82 0.54 -8.71
N GLN A 28 4.32 0.46 -9.94
CA GLN A 28 5.09 -0.06 -11.08
C GLN A 28 4.91 0.80 -12.34
N GLN A 29 5.65 1.91 -12.49
CA GLN A 29 5.43 2.81 -13.64
C GLN A 29 6.69 3.44 -14.25
N ASN A 30 6.69 3.53 -15.58
CA ASN A 30 7.75 4.15 -16.40
C ASN A 30 7.53 5.66 -16.65
N TRP A 31 6.39 6.22 -16.25
CA TRP A 31 5.93 7.59 -16.54
C TRP A 31 5.07 8.15 -15.40
N PRO A 32 4.90 9.48 -15.26
CA PRO A 32 4.05 10.06 -14.22
C PRO A 32 2.58 9.79 -14.56
N PHE A 33 1.90 8.99 -13.74
CA PHE A 33 0.47 8.73 -13.87
C PHE A 33 -0.29 9.13 -12.61
N GLU A 34 -1.56 9.50 -12.79
CA GLU A 34 -2.51 9.61 -11.70
C GLU A 34 -3.25 8.29 -11.59
N ASN A 35 -3.03 7.55 -10.50
CA ASN A 35 -3.68 6.26 -10.26
C ASN A 35 -4.71 6.41 -9.14
N ARG A 36 -5.76 5.60 -9.21
CA ARG A 36 -6.64 5.43 -8.04
C ARG A 36 -5.84 4.70 -6.95
N ILE A 37 -6.19 4.94 -5.68
CA ILE A 37 -5.82 4.03 -4.60
C ILE A 37 -6.90 2.95 -4.56
N ALA A 38 -6.49 1.69 -4.74
CA ALA A 38 -7.39 0.54 -4.63
C ALA A 38 -7.75 0.28 -3.16
N GLY A 39 -6.76 0.36 -2.27
CA GLY A 39 -6.90 0.07 -0.85
C GLY A 39 -5.58 0.23 -0.12
N VAL A 40 -5.59 -0.20 1.15
CA VAL A 40 -4.42 -0.36 2.01
C VAL A 40 -4.42 -1.80 2.51
N THR A 41 -3.24 -2.38 2.70
CA THR A 41 -3.07 -3.71 3.30
C THR A 41 -1.80 -3.76 4.14
N SER A 42 -1.68 -4.67 5.09
CA SER A 42 -0.45 -4.95 5.82
C SER A 42 0.27 -6.21 5.32
N GLY A 43 1.56 -6.33 5.64
CA GLY A 43 2.29 -7.57 5.38
C GLY A 43 1.64 -8.78 6.07
N ALA A 44 1.12 -8.59 7.28
CA ALA A 44 0.44 -9.63 8.04
C ALA A 44 -0.81 -10.15 7.31
N GLU A 45 -1.67 -9.25 6.81
CA GLU A 45 -2.85 -9.63 6.03
C GLU A 45 -2.48 -10.35 4.73
N MET A 46 -1.41 -9.93 4.06
CA MET A 46 -0.93 -10.57 2.84
C MET A 46 -0.39 -11.98 3.08
N ASN A 47 0.36 -12.17 4.17
CA ASN A 47 0.92 -13.47 4.56
C ASN A 47 -0.20 -14.42 5.00
N GLU A 48 -1.17 -13.95 5.80
CA GLU A 48 -2.34 -14.75 6.23
C GLU A 48 -3.20 -15.18 5.03
N ALA A 49 -3.43 -14.29 4.07
CA ALA A 49 -4.18 -14.62 2.85
C ALA A 49 -3.50 -15.71 1.99
N SER A 50 -2.17 -15.84 2.08
CA SER A 50 -1.41 -16.87 1.34
C SER A 50 -1.57 -18.27 1.95
N GLU A 51 -1.84 -18.38 3.26
CA GLU A 51 -2.07 -19.67 3.92
C GLU A 51 -3.41 -20.33 3.54
N GLU A 52 -4.37 -19.56 3.01
CA GLU A 52 -5.71 -20.05 2.63
C GLU A 52 -5.83 -20.58 1.18
N ASP A 53 -4.86 -20.32 0.29
CA ASP A 53 -4.88 -20.82 -1.11
C ASP A 53 -3.82 -21.92 -1.37
N PRO A 54 -4.20 -23.22 -1.29
CA PRO A 54 -3.27 -24.34 -1.43
C PRO A 54 -2.73 -24.56 -2.86
N CYS A 55 -3.08 -23.72 -3.84
CA CYS A 55 -2.59 -23.82 -5.22
C CYS A 55 -1.29 -23.04 -5.47
N GLU A 56 -0.92 -22.16 -4.54
CA GLU A 56 0.29 -21.36 -4.56
C GLU A 56 1.44 -22.22 -4.00
N TYR A 57 2.21 -22.89 -4.87
CA TYR A 57 3.48 -23.57 -4.53
C TYR A 57 4.57 -22.55 -4.16
N PHE A 58 4.27 -21.64 -3.25
CA PHE A 58 5.25 -20.70 -2.73
C PHE A 58 5.94 -21.35 -1.53
N ASP A 59 7.23 -21.10 -1.43
CA ASP A 59 8.09 -21.43 -0.28
C ASP A 59 7.37 -21.00 1.02
N ASP A 60 7.62 -21.63 2.17
CA ASP A 60 7.08 -21.23 3.51
C ASP A 60 7.65 -19.87 3.97
N GLN A 61 7.85 -18.93 3.05
CA GLN A 61 8.43 -17.62 3.26
C GLN A 61 7.37 -16.54 3.02
N ASP A 62 7.25 -15.67 4.02
CA ASP A 62 6.44 -14.46 3.97
C ASP A 62 6.73 -13.63 2.73
N VAL A 63 5.67 -13.14 2.08
CA VAL A 63 5.78 -12.27 0.89
C VAL A 63 6.07 -10.82 1.26
N ALA A 64 5.83 -10.43 2.52
CA ALA A 64 6.10 -9.11 3.07
C ALA A 64 6.38 -9.17 4.59
N GLU A 65 7.04 -8.16 5.16
CA GLU A 65 7.20 -8.05 6.61
C GLU A 65 5.87 -7.67 7.28
N ASP A 66 5.45 -8.40 8.31
CA ASP A 66 4.14 -8.23 8.97
C ASP A 66 3.81 -6.80 9.41
N ALA A 67 4.82 -6.08 9.90
CA ALA A 67 4.67 -4.73 10.44
C ALA A 67 4.67 -3.62 9.36
N MET A 68 4.66 -3.97 8.07
CA MET A 68 4.66 -2.98 6.98
C MET A 68 3.24 -2.74 6.47
N VAL A 69 2.91 -1.48 6.17
CA VAL A 69 1.63 -1.09 5.56
C VAL A 69 1.86 -0.55 4.15
N TYR A 70 1.09 -1.07 3.20
CA TYR A 70 1.18 -0.78 1.78
C TYR A 70 -0.07 -0.08 1.26
N ILE A 71 0.11 1.05 0.58
CA ILE A 71 -0.94 1.63 -0.26
C ILE A 71 -0.89 0.94 -1.63
N VAL A 72 -2.00 0.32 -2.03
CA VAL A 72 -2.10 -0.47 -3.26
C VAL A 72 -2.60 0.40 -4.42
N GLU A 73 -1.83 0.41 -5.51
CA GLU A 73 -2.18 1.08 -6.76
C GLU A 73 -3.44 0.45 -7.39
N GLY A 74 -4.41 1.29 -7.76
CA GLY A 74 -5.57 0.95 -8.58
C GLY A 74 -5.41 1.43 -10.02
N GLY A 75 -6.47 1.30 -10.83
CA GLY A 75 -6.40 1.65 -12.25
C GLY A 75 -5.93 3.08 -12.53
N GLN A 76 -5.10 3.23 -13.57
CA GLN A 76 -4.67 4.52 -14.10
C GLN A 76 -5.87 5.37 -14.53
N ILE A 77 -5.85 6.65 -14.16
CA ILE A 77 -6.84 7.65 -14.56
C ILE A 77 -6.34 8.41 -15.79
N CYS A 78 -5.14 8.98 -15.72
CA CYS A 78 -4.53 9.79 -16.77
C CYS A 78 -3.01 9.95 -16.57
N TYR A 79 -2.37 10.76 -17.42
CA TYR A 79 -0.99 11.22 -17.19
C TYR A 79 -0.96 12.30 -16.11
N GLY A 80 -0.09 12.10 -15.13
CA GLY A 80 0.15 13.06 -14.06
C GLY A 80 1.18 14.11 -14.44
N SER A 81 1.39 15.07 -13.54
CA SER A 81 2.38 16.14 -13.70
C SER A 81 3.66 15.83 -12.94
N LYS A 82 4.82 16.00 -13.59
CA LYS A 82 6.14 15.92 -12.93
C LYS A 82 6.28 16.87 -11.74
N ARG A 83 5.49 17.94 -11.69
CA ARG A 83 5.48 18.91 -10.59
C ARG A 83 5.15 18.29 -9.24
N ALA A 84 4.41 17.17 -9.20
CA ALA A 84 4.11 16.48 -7.95
C ALA A 84 5.39 16.08 -7.18
N TRP A 85 6.42 15.61 -7.89
CA TRP A 85 7.73 15.27 -7.32
C TRP A 85 8.60 16.51 -7.03
N GLU A 86 8.35 17.63 -7.69
CA GLU A 86 9.09 18.89 -7.46
C GLU A 86 8.56 19.66 -6.23
N THR A 87 7.32 19.39 -5.81
CA THR A 87 6.64 20.15 -4.75
C THR A 87 6.22 19.31 -3.56
N CYS A 88 6.45 18.00 -3.58
CA CYS A 88 6.24 17.18 -2.40
C CYS A 88 7.13 17.67 -1.25
N ARG A 89 6.63 17.63 -0.02
CA ARG A 89 7.41 17.97 1.16
C ARG A 89 8.07 16.70 1.68
N ASP A 90 9.33 16.80 2.06
CA ASP A 90 10.04 15.72 2.73
C ASP A 90 9.38 15.41 4.08
N CYS A 91 9.33 14.12 4.43
CA CYS A 91 8.81 13.60 5.68
C CYS A 91 9.81 13.81 6.82
#